data_AF-A0A9N9UEP3-F1
#
_entry.id   AF-A0A9N9UEP3-F1
#
_cell.length_a   1.000
_cell.length_b   1.000
_cell.length_c   1.000
_cell.angle_alpha   90.00
_cell.angle_beta   90.00
_cell.angle_gamma   90.00
#
_symmetry.space_group_name_H-M   'P 1'
#
loop_
_entity.id
_entity.type
_entity.pdbx_description
1 polymer ?
#
loop_
_entity_poly.entity_id
_entity_poly.type
_entity_poly.pdbx_seq_one_letter_code
_entity_poly.pdbx_strand_id
1 'polypeptide(L)'
;MANVAHNQISHAVKYGAGHFHPDPAVADLEHQMAALTQRIELQEKQAANLQHFVIDEGIWHTNDVRSWQQPQEMTSGRALKVSVSLRSVDANKDYNIRVKVYTSRIDKTGFTVHADSWSNTQLYPAGVSWVVIGQ
;
A
#
# COMPACT_ATOMS: atom_id res chain seq x y z
N MET A 1 9.55 -5.62 27.51
CA MET A 1 8.33 -5.56 28.33
C MET A 1 8.35 -4.28 29.14
N ALA A 2 7.63 -3.24 28.69
CA ALA A 2 7.42 -2.03 29.46
C ALA A 2 5.90 -1.85 29.62
N ASN A 3 5.39 -2.25 30.79
CA ASN A 3 4.03 -1.98 31.25
C ASN A 3 3.98 -0.53 31.71
N VAL A 4 3.31 0.36 30.97
CA VAL A 4 2.96 1.68 31.48
C VAL A 4 1.67 1.52 32.27
N ALA A 5 1.86 1.34 33.57
CA ALA A 5 0.79 1.23 34.55
C ALA A 5 0.05 2.57 34.68
N HIS A 6 -1.27 2.50 34.51
CA HIS A 6 -2.32 3.26 35.19
C HIS A 6 -1.83 4.44 36.05
N ASN A 7 -1.90 5.65 35.49
CA ASN A 7 -1.77 6.88 36.26
C ASN A 7 -3.09 7.13 37.03
N GLN A 8 -3.16 6.59 38.25
CA GLN A 8 -4.15 6.94 39.26
C GLN A 8 -3.82 8.33 39.81
N ILE A 9 -4.43 9.38 39.27
CA ILE A 9 -4.43 10.70 39.91
C ILE A 9 -5.59 10.74 40.90
N SER A 10 -5.33 10.26 42.11
CA SER A 10 -6.24 10.36 43.26
C SER A 10 -6.19 11.80 43.81
N HIS A 11 -6.95 12.72 43.23
CA HIS A 11 -7.27 14.00 43.87
C HIS A 11 -8.48 13.81 44.78
N ALA A 12 -8.23 13.44 46.03
CA ALA A 12 -9.22 13.45 47.09
C ALA A 12 -9.57 14.89 47.45
N VAL A 13 -10.57 15.47 46.79
CA VAL A 13 -11.20 16.70 47.26
C VAL A 13 -12.37 16.32 48.16
N LYS A 14 -12.19 16.52 49.47
CA LYS A 14 -13.28 16.41 50.45
C LYS A 14 -14.28 17.52 50.19
N TYR A 15 -15.39 17.21 49.51
CA TYR A 15 -16.60 17.99 49.57
C TYR A 15 -17.67 17.21 50.33
N GLY A 16 -18.38 17.93 51.20
CA GLY A 16 -19.43 17.38 52.07
C GLY A 16 -20.55 16.69 51.28
N ALA A 17 -21.34 15.92 51.99
CA ALA A 17 -22.47 15.14 51.48
C ALA A 17 -23.46 16.02 50.66
N GLY A 18 -23.20 16.13 49.37
CA GLY A 18 -24.06 16.66 48.35
C GLY A 18 -23.90 15.76 47.13
N HIS A 19 -25.00 15.26 46.59
CA HIS A 19 -24.99 14.40 45.42
C HIS A 19 -24.33 15.15 44.24
N PHE A 20 -23.11 14.74 43.89
CA PHE A 20 -22.40 15.20 42.71
C PHE A 20 -23.10 14.61 41.49
N HIS A 21 -23.98 15.38 40.87
CA HIS A 21 -24.48 15.08 39.54
C HIS A 21 -23.34 15.39 38.56
N PRO A 22 -22.81 14.42 37.80
CA PRO A 22 -21.82 14.71 36.77
C PRO A 22 -22.42 15.72 35.80
N ASP A 23 -21.67 16.79 35.54
CA ASP A 23 -22.10 17.82 34.59
C ASP A 23 -22.33 17.16 33.22
N PRO A 24 -23.55 17.23 32.66
CA PRO A 24 -23.87 16.60 31.38
C PRO A 24 -22.96 17.08 30.24
N ALA A 25 -22.40 18.29 30.33
CA ALA A 25 -21.42 18.76 29.35
C ALA A 25 -20.08 18.02 29.46
N VAL A 26 -19.65 17.65 30.67
CA VAL A 26 -18.42 16.87 30.90
C VAL A 26 -18.59 15.44 30.41
N ALA A 27 -19.75 14.83 30.68
CA ALA A 27 -20.05 13.47 30.19
C ALA A 27 -20.12 13.39 28.65
N ASP A 28 -20.70 14.42 28.01
CA ASP A 28 -20.74 14.50 26.55
C ASP A 28 -19.33 14.67 25.96
N LEU A 29 -18.48 15.50 26.57
CA LEU A 29 -17.09 15.67 26.16
C LEU A 29 -16.29 14.38 26.27
N GLU A 30 -16.45 13.63 27.38
CA GLU A 30 -15.80 12.34 27.59
C GLU A 30 -16.23 11.31 26.53
N HIS A 31 -17.53 11.28 26.20
CA HIS A 31 -18.05 10.41 25.16
C HIS A 31 -17.50 10.79 23.77
N GLN A 32 -17.40 12.09 23.47
CA GLN A 32 -16.78 12.58 22.24
C GLN A 32 -15.29 12.20 22.16
N MET A 33 -14.54 12.34 23.25
CA MET A 33 -13.14 11.93 23.31
C MET A 33 -12.96 10.43 23.06
N ALA A 34 -13.80 9.59 23.68
CA ALA A 34 -13.76 8.15 23.47
C ALA A 34 -14.04 7.78 22.00
N ALA A 35 -15.02 8.43 21.37
CA ALA A 35 -15.35 8.22 19.96
C ALA A 35 -14.22 8.68 19.03
N LEU A 36 -13.54 9.78 19.34
CA LEU A 36 -12.38 10.25 18.58
C LEU A 36 -11.20 9.29 18.68
N THR A 37 -10.91 8.76 19.87
CA THR A 37 -9.85 7.75 20.07
C THR A 37 -10.09 6.52 19.20
N GLN A 38 -11.31 5.98 19.19
CA GLN A 38 -11.64 4.82 18.35
C GLN A 38 -11.48 5.11 16.85
N ARG A 39 -11.82 6.34 16.41
CA ARG A 39 -11.65 6.73 15.00
C ARG A 39 -10.19 6.80 14.61
N ILE A 40 -9.31 7.33 15.48
CA ILE A 40 -7.87 7.37 15.24
C ILE A 40 -7.31 5.95 15.10
N GLU A 41 -7.63 5.05 16.03
CA GLU A 41 -7.17 3.65 15.96
C GLU A 41 -7.66 2.93 14.69
N LEU A 42 -8.89 3.20 14.27
CA LEU A 42 -9.44 2.64 13.04
C LEU A 42 -8.70 3.19 11.80
N GLN A 43 -8.41 4.49 11.78
CA GLN A 43 -7.66 5.11 10.70
C GLN A 43 -6.23 4.57 10.63
N GLU A 44 -5.57 4.34 11.75
CA GLU A 44 -4.24 3.72 11.81
C GLU A 44 -4.26 2.29 11.28
N LYS A 45 -5.27 1.48 11.64
CA LYS A 45 -5.47 0.13 11.08
C LYS A 45 -5.75 0.15 9.58
N GLN A 46 -6.51 1.13 9.10
CA GLN A 46 -6.76 1.31 7.67
C GLN A 46 -5.48 1.73 6.93
N ALA A 47 -4.68 2.62 7.51
CA ALA A 47 -3.40 3.04 6.97
C ALA A 47 -2.37 1.90 6.95
N ALA A 48 -2.33 1.06 7.99
CA ALA A 48 -1.47 -0.13 8.03
C ALA A 48 -1.88 -1.20 6.99
N ASN A 49 -3.15 -1.24 6.58
CA ASN A 49 -3.65 -2.12 5.52
C ASN A 49 -3.49 -1.55 4.11
N LEU A 50 -3.19 -0.25 3.97
CA LEU A 50 -2.73 0.29 2.70
C LEU A 50 -1.30 -0.20 2.50
N GLN A 51 -1.13 -1.23 1.66
CA GLN A 51 0.17 -1.54 1.08
C GLN A 51 0.67 -0.25 0.42
N HIS A 52 1.67 0.42 1.04
CA HIS A 52 2.37 1.52 0.40
C HIS A 52 2.84 1.02 -0.96
N PHE A 53 2.31 1.61 -2.04
CA PHE A 53 2.93 1.47 -3.35
C PHE A 53 4.28 2.20 -3.28
N VAL A 54 5.32 1.48 -2.89
CA VAL A 54 6.68 2.00 -2.96
C VAL A 54 7.09 1.98 -4.43
N ILE A 55 7.31 3.18 -4.99
CA ILE A 55 8.11 3.32 -6.21
C ILE A 55 9.53 2.96 -5.79
N ASP A 56 10.00 1.80 -6.23
CA ASP A 56 11.16 1.14 -5.61
C ASP A 56 12.49 1.44 -6.33
N GLU A 57 13.56 1.52 -5.55
CA GLU A 57 14.95 1.46 -5.96
C GLU A 57 15.59 0.30 -5.19
N GLY A 58 15.96 -0.80 -5.89
CA GLY A 58 16.31 -2.06 -5.25
C GLY A 58 17.79 -2.43 -5.32
N ILE A 59 18.35 -2.85 -4.18
CA ILE A 59 19.62 -3.60 -4.09
C ILE A 59 19.28 -5.01 -3.58
N TRP A 60 19.88 -6.04 -4.18
CA TRP A 60 19.65 -7.43 -3.78
C TRP A 60 20.98 -8.14 -3.52
N HIS A 61 21.10 -8.77 -2.36
CA HIS A 61 22.22 -9.60 -1.95
C HIS A 61 21.80 -11.08 -1.90
N THR A 62 22.72 -12.00 -2.22
CA THR A 62 22.45 -13.44 -2.07
C THR A 62 22.15 -13.83 -0.63
N ASN A 63 22.65 -13.05 0.33
CA ASN A 63 22.39 -13.26 1.76
C ASN A 63 20.93 -12.98 2.15
N ASP A 64 20.18 -12.27 1.31
CA ASP A 64 18.76 -11.96 1.55
C ASP A 64 17.86 -13.19 1.36
N VAL A 65 18.33 -14.20 0.63
CA VAL A 65 17.56 -15.44 0.33
C VAL A 65 18.25 -16.73 0.75
N ARG A 66 19.51 -16.67 1.19
CA ARG A 66 20.23 -17.85 1.74
C ARG A 66 21.33 -17.47 2.72
N SER A 67 21.63 -18.39 3.64
CA SER A 67 22.75 -18.25 4.58
C SER A 67 24.10 -18.26 3.85
N TRP A 68 25.05 -17.50 4.39
CA TRP A 68 26.44 -17.50 3.93
C TRP A 68 27.15 -18.85 4.15
N GLN A 69 26.70 -19.63 5.14
CA GLN A 69 27.39 -20.86 5.59
C GLN A 69 27.32 -22.01 4.59
N GLN A 70 26.44 -21.93 3.60
CA GLN A 70 26.29 -22.94 2.55
C GLN A 70 26.51 -22.28 1.18
N PRO A 71 27.74 -22.37 0.63
CA PRO A 71 28.03 -21.92 -0.72
C PRO A 71 27.16 -22.69 -1.73
N GLN A 72 26.58 -21.97 -2.69
CA GLN A 72 25.75 -22.53 -3.74
C GLN A 72 26.17 -21.92 -5.08
N GLU A 73 26.29 -22.74 -6.13
CA GLU A 73 26.64 -22.26 -7.48
C GLU A 73 25.54 -21.38 -8.09
N MET A 74 24.28 -21.66 -7.77
CA MET A 74 23.12 -20.94 -8.30
C MET A 74 22.32 -20.32 -7.17
N THR A 75 21.95 -19.05 -7.32
CA THR A 75 21.07 -18.33 -6.38
C THR A 75 20.21 -17.35 -7.15
N SER A 76 18.90 -17.47 -7.02
CA SER A 76 17.93 -16.58 -7.66
C SER A 76 17.11 -15.83 -6.61
N GLY A 77 16.93 -14.52 -6.81
CA GLY A 77 15.99 -13.70 -6.06
C GLY A 77 14.84 -13.24 -6.96
N ARG A 78 13.66 -12.98 -6.37
CA ARG A 78 12.53 -12.39 -7.10
C ARG A 78 12.67 -10.87 -7.08
N ALA A 79 12.44 -10.23 -8.21
CA ALA A 79 12.49 -8.76 -8.35
C ALA A 79 11.14 -8.19 -8.84
N LEU A 80 11.09 -6.85 -8.82
CA LEU A 80 9.98 -5.93 -9.13
C LEU A 80 8.85 -6.49 -10.02
N LYS A 81 7.61 -6.17 -9.63
CA LYS A 81 6.42 -6.45 -10.43
C LYS A 81 6.08 -5.21 -11.26
N VAL A 82 6.08 -5.34 -12.58
CA VAL A 82 5.65 -4.28 -13.50
C VAL A 82 4.17 -4.45 -13.82
N SER A 83 3.37 -3.41 -13.57
CA SER A 83 1.98 -3.33 -14.02
C SER A 83 1.89 -2.39 -15.22
N VAL A 84 1.13 -2.77 -16.25
CA VAL A 84 0.94 -1.97 -17.46
C VAL A 84 -0.52 -1.86 -17.83
N SER A 85 -0.89 -0.70 -18.40
CA SER A 85 -2.26 -0.41 -18.81
C SER A 85 -2.27 0.43 -20.09
N LEU A 86 -3.32 0.25 -20.89
CA LEU A 86 -3.57 1.01 -22.11
C LEU A 86 -4.04 2.42 -21.74
N ARG A 87 -3.38 3.44 -22.27
CA ARG A 87 -3.67 4.86 -21.98
C ARG A 87 -4.34 5.58 -23.14
N SER A 88 -4.02 5.24 -24.38
CA SER A 88 -4.67 5.78 -25.57
C SER A 88 -4.63 4.76 -26.70
N VAL A 89 -5.60 4.83 -27.61
CA VAL A 89 -5.66 3.97 -28.79
C VAL A 89 -6.33 4.72 -29.93
N ASP A 90 -5.71 4.67 -31.10
CA ASP A 90 -6.32 5.05 -32.38
C ASP A 90 -6.25 3.82 -33.31
N ALA A 91 -7.40 3.44 -33.84
CA ALA A 91 -7.56 2.24 -34.66
C ALA A 91 -8.61 2.47 -35.73
N ASN A 92 -8.45 1.76 -36.86
CA ASN A 92 -9.40 1.86 -37.96
C ASN A 92 -10.80 1.39 -37.54
N LYS A 93 -11.81 2.25 -37.77
CA LYS A 93 -13.23 2.01 -37.46
C LYS A 93 -13.85 0.84 -38.25
N ASP A 94 -13.27 0.44 -39.37
CA ASP A 94 -13.83 -0.57 -40.26
C ASP A 94 -13.52 -2.01 -39.82
N TYR A 95 -12.72 -2.16 -38.76
CA TYR A 95 -12.33 -3.45 -38.20
C TYR A 95 -12.56 -3.49 -36.68
N ASN A 96 -12.71 -4.69 -36.14
CA ASN A 96 -12.81 -4.86 -34.69
C ASN A 96 -11.52 -4.38 -34.01
N ILE A 97 -11.67 -3.70 -32.88
CA ILE A 97 -10.55 -3.21 -32.06
C ILE A 97 -10.10 -4.35 -31.13
N ARG A 98 -8.87 -4.82 -31.32
CA ARG A 98 -8.23 -5.86 -30.51
C ARG A 98 -6.81 -5.43 -30.17
N VAL A 99 -6.54 -5.07 -28.91
CA VAL A 99 -5.24 -4.56 -28.47
C VAL A 99 -4.84 -5.24 -27.16
N LYS A 100 -3.56 -5.62 -27.07
CA LYS A 100 -2.95 -6.24 -25.89
C LYS A 100 -1.72 -5.43 -25.50
N VAL A 101 -1.69 -4.97 -24.26
CA VAL A 101 -0.50 -4.34 -23.67
C VAL A 101 0.11 -5.28 -22.65
N TYR A 102 1.44 -5.41 -22.67
CA TYR A 102 2.17 -6.28 -21.74
C TYR A 102 3.64 -5.88 -21.70
N THR A 103 4.37 -6.45 -20.75
CA THR A 103 5.81 -6.26 -20.61
C THR A 103 6.56 -7.55 -20.84
N SER A 104 7.80 -7.43 -21.30
CA SER A 104 8.75 -8.53 -21.37
C SER A 104 10.15 -8.05 -21.02
N ARG A 105 11.09 -8.99 -20.85
CA ARG A 105 12.50 -8.71 -20.54
C ARG A 105 12.64 -7.82 -19.30
N ILE A 106 11.95 -8.16 -18.22
CA ILE A 106 12.00 -7.43 -16.96
C ILE A 106 13.30 -7.82 -16.24
N ASP A 107 14.19 -6.86 -16.06
CA ASP A 107 15.43 -7.01 -15.30
C ASP A 107 15.77 -5.73 -14.52
N LYS A 108 16.94 -5.70 -13.88
CA LYS A 108 17.37 -4.56 -13.04
C LYS A 108 17.65 -3.28 -13.85
N THR A 109 17.85 -3.39 -15.16
CA THR A 109 18.15 -2.26 -16.06
C THR A 109 16.90 -1.71 -16.73
N GLY A 110 15.82 -2.48 -16.78
CA GLY A 110 14.53 -2.01 -17.29
C GLY A 110 13.60 -3.14 -17.72
N PHE A 111 12.71 -2.80 -18.65
CA PHE A 111 11.77 -3.71 -19.29
C PHE A 111 11.35 -3.19 -20.67
N THR A 112 10.80 -4.07 -21.50
CA THR A 112 10.20 -3.71 -22.79
C THR A 112 8.69 -3.64 -22.67
N VAL A 113 8.08 -2.57 -23.18
CA VAL A 113 6.62 -2.40 -23.26
C VAL A 113 6.14 -2.73 -24.67
N HIS A 114 5.06 -3.51 -24.75
CA HIS A 114 4.43 -3.92 -26.00
C HIS A 114 3.00 -3.38 -26.07
N ALA A 115 2.56 -3.04 -27.28
CA ALA A 115 1.20 -2.65 -27.61
C ALA A 115 0.83 -3.31 -28.94
N ASP A 116 0.35 -4.54 -28.84
CA ASP A 116 0.14 -5.40 -30.00
C ASP A 116 -1.33 -5.46 -30.37
N SER A 117 -1.61 -5.57 -31.67
CA SER A 117 -2.93 -5.93 -32.19
C SER A 117 -2.85 -7.28 -32.90
N TRP A 118 -4.00 -7.90 -33.17
CA TRP A 118 -4.03 -9.19 -33.85
C TRP A 118 -5.22 -9.31 -34.81
N SER A 119 -5.16 -10.35 -35.65
CA SER A 119 -6.11 -10.58 -36.75
C SER A 119 -6.09 -9.42 -37.74
N ASN A 120 -7.25 -8.86 -38.09
CA ASN A 120 -7.41 -7.78 -39.07
C ASN A 120 -7.46 -6.36 -38.45
N THR A 121 -7.18 -6.22 -37.15
CA THR A 121 -7.15 -4.90 -36.51
C THR A 121 -6.04 -4.05 -37.12
N GLN A 122 -6.37 -2.83 -37.56
CA GLN A 122 -5.39 -1.84 -38.01
C GLN A 122 -5.18 -0.84 -36.89
N LEU A 123 -4.10 -1.01 -36.13
CA LEU A 123 -3.72 -0.15 -35.03
C LEU A 123 -2.82 0.98 -35.54
N TYR A 124 -3.20 2.23 -35.27
CA TYR A 124 -2.38 3.42 -35.52
C TYR A 124 -1.56 3.73 -34.24
N PRO A 125 -1.56 4.93 -33.60
CA PRO A 125 -0.86 5.06 -32.32
C PRO A 125 -1.61 4.41 -31.15
N ALA A 126 -0.84 3.83 -30.23
CA ALA A 126 -1.30 3.41 -28.93
C ALA A 126 -0.34 3.91 -27.84
N GLY A 127 -0.90 4.47 -26.76
CA GLY A 127 -0.15 4.88 -25.59
C GLY A 127 -0.27 3.85 -24.48
N VAL A 128 0.83 3.55 -23.81
CA VAL A 128 0.87 2.63 -22.67
C VAL A 128 1.45 3.37 -21.46
N SER A 129 0.80 3.22 -20.31
CA SER A 129 1.33 3.66 -19.02
C SER A 129 1.76 2.45 -18.19
N TRP A 130 2.79 2.61 -17.38
CA TRP A 130 3.31 1.55 -16.52
C TRP A 130 3.60 2.08 -15.12
N VAL A 131 3.54 1.17 -14.13
CA VAL A 131 4.02 1.40 -12.78
C VAL A 131 4.91 0.22 -12.41
N VAL A 132 6.07 0.51 -11.85
CA VAL A 132 6.97 -0.48 -11.28
C VAL A 132 6.75 -0.49 -9.77
N ILE A 133 6.43 -1.66 -9.24
CA ILE A 133 6.20 -1.88 -7.81
C ILE A 133 7.30 -2.80 -7.32
N GLY A 134 8.08 -2.31 -6.36
CA GLY A 134 9.00 -3.16 -5.62
C GLY A 134 8.51 -3.53 -4.25
N GLN A 135 9.29 -4.40 -3.59
CA GLN A 135 9.00 -4.94 -2.27
C GLN A 135 10.00 -4.42 -1.27
#